data_AF-A0A1I5C4B9-F1
#
_entry.id   AF-A0A1I5C4B9-F1
#
_cell.length_a   1.000
_cell.length_b   1.000
_cell.length_c   1.000
_cell.angle_alpha   90.00
_cell.angle_beta   90.00
_cell.angle_gamma   90.00
#
_symmetry.space_group_name_H-M   'P 1'
#
loop_
_entity.id
_entity.type
_entity.pdbx_description
1 polymer ?
#
loop_
_entity_poly.entity_id
_entity_poly.type
_entity_poly.pdbx_seq_one_letter_code
_entity_poly.pdbx_strand_id
1 'polypeptide(L)'
;MNWVRLVMFEQLRKGLGTDFYRKLHSYYRHYPLKQTASDEEKINKFALSASKVSGFDLTEFFVGWGWAINKQTHDEIKALNLPKSTL
;
A
#
# COMPACT_ATOMS: atom_id res chain seq x y z
N MET A 1 1.19 8.61 20.78
CA MET A 1 2.09 9.02 19.68
C MET A 1 1.46 8.64 18.33
N ASN A 2 0.62 9.49 17.74
CA ASN A 2 -0.15 9.16 16.51
C ASN A 2 0.38 9.82 15.22
N TRP A 3 1.44 10.62 15.30
CA TRP A 3 1.93 11.43 14.18
C TRP A 3 2.84 10.68 13.20
N VAL A 4 3.49 9.62 13.66
CA VAL A 4 4.48 8.85 12.87
C VAL A 4 3.84 8.19 11.65
N ARG A 5 2.59 7.71 11.77
CA ARG A 5 1.86 7.11 10.64
C ARG A 5 1.43 8.14 9.59
N LEU A 6 1.17 9.39 10.00
CA LEU A 6 0.84 10.47 9.05
C LEU A 6 2.04 10.79 8.15
N VAL A 7 3.26 10.65 8.66
CA VAL A 7 4.49 10.87 7.86
C VAL A 7 4.60 9.85 6.74
N MET A 8 4.27 8.57 6.98
CA MET A 8 4.27 7.53 5.94
C MET A 8 3.31 7.87 4.79
N PHE A 9 2.08 8.28 5.12
CA PHE A 9 1.11 8.67 4.11
C PHE A 9 1.55 9.91 3.33
N GLU A 10 2.20 10.87 4.01
CA GLU A 10 2.76 12.04 3.35
C GLU A 10 3.93 11.70 2.42
N GLN A 11 4.78 10.73 2.78
CA GLN A 11 5.84 10.22 1.91
C GLN A 11 5.27 9.59 0.64
N LEU A 12 4.21 8.78 0.74
CA LEU A 12 3.51 8.26 -0.43
C LEU A 12 2.95 9.38 -1.31
N ARG A 13 2.33 10.41 -0.71
CA ARG A 13 1.79 11.56 -1.45
C ARG A 13 2.88 12.32 -2.21
N LYS A 14 4.02 12.58 -1.57
CA LYS A 14 5.16 13.30 -2.16
C LYS A 14 5.84 12.45 -3.24
N GLY A 15 5.97 11.16 -2.98
CA GLY A 15 6.68 10.21 -3.81
C GLY A 15 5.94 9.74 -5.06
N LEU A 16 4.64 9.49 -4.93
CA LEU A 16 3.79 8.93 -5.99
C LEU A 16 2.91 10.00 -6.65
N GLY A 17 2.99 11.23 -6.18
CA GLY A 17 2.26 12.38 -6.68
C GLY A 17 0.89 12.58 -6.03
N THR A 18 0.32 13.77 -6.23
CA THR A 18 -0.95 14.21 -5.64
C THR A 18 -2.15 13.38 -6.07
N ASP A 19 -2.07 12.75 -7.24
CA ASP A 19 -3.14 11.90 -7.80
C ASP A 19 -3.19 10.48 -7.21
N PHE A 20 -2.15 10.06 -6.48
CA PHE A 20 -2.04 8.71 -5.95
C PHE A 20 -3.25 8.33 -5.09
N TYR A 21 -3.58 9.15 -4.10
CA TYR A 21 -4.72 8.88 -3.20
C TYR A 21 -6.07 8.93 -3.91
N ARG A 22 -6.21 9.77 -4.94
CA ARG A 22 -7.43 9.81 -5.77
C ARG A 22 -7.62 8.48 -6.51
N LYS A 23 -6.56 7.96 -7.13
CA LYS A 23 -6.58 6.66 -7.80
C LYS A 23 -6.79 5.51 -6.82
N LEU A 24 -6.13 5.56 -5.65
CA LEU A 24 -6.26 4.54 -4.60
C LEU A 24 -7.68 4.48 -4.05
N HIS A 25 -8.30 5.63 -3.73
CA HIS A 25 -9.70 5.68 -3.31
C HIS A 25 -10.65 5.16 -4.40
N SER A 26 -10.37 5.46 -5.68
CA SER A 26 -11.13 4.88 -6.79
C SER A 26 -11.00 3.36 -6.83
N TYR A 27 -9.79 2.82 -6.64
CA TYR A 27 -9.55 1.38 -6.59
C TYR A 27 -10.36 0.71 -5.48
N TYR A 28 -10.38 1.27 -4.26
CA TYR A 28 -11.16 0.73 -3.15
C TYR A 28 -12.68 0.76 -3.38
N ARG A 29 -13.20 1.71 -4.17
CA ARG A 29 -14.63 1.70 -4.55
C ARG A 29 -14.99 0.53 -5.46
N HIS A 30 -14.08 0.15 -6.36
CA HIS A 30 -14.28 -0.99 -7.26
C HIS A 30 -13.99 -2.34 -6.59
N TYR A 31 -13.05 -2.35 -5.63
CA TYR A 31 -12.61 -3.54 -4.90
C TYR A 31 -12.72 -3.32 -3.37
N PRO A 32 -13.95 -3.23 -2.84
CA PRO A 32 -14.16 -2.92 -1.43
C PRO A 32 -13.61 -4.03 -0.53
N LEU A 33 -13.15 -3.62 0.66
CA LEU A 33 -12.88 -4.56 1.75
C LEU A 33 -14.19 -4.97 2.43
N LYS A 34 -14.19 -6.18 2.99
CA LYS A 34 -15.24 -6.58 3.93
C LYS A 34 -15.22 -5.63 5.13
N GLN A 35 -16.40 -5.24 5.61
CA GLN A 35 -16.49 -4.36 6.79
C GLN A 35 -15.91 -5.02 8.05
N THR A 36 -15.93 -6.35 8.11
CA THR A 36 -15.39 -7.17 9.20
C THR A 36 -13.91 -7.50 9.03
N ALA A 37 -13.20 -6.84 8.12
CA ALA A 37 -11.80 -7.16 7.86
C ALA A 37 -10.92 -6.83 9.07
N SER A 38 -10.00 -7.73 9.39
CA SER A 38 -9.00 -7.54 10.44
C SER A 38 -8.01 -6.43 10.06
N ASP A 39 -7.27 -5.94 11.04
CA ASP A 39 -6.25 -4.93 10.77
C ASP A 39 -5.10 -5.47 9.92
N GLU A 40 -4.78 -6.76 10.06
CA GLU A 40 -3.84 -7.46 9.18
C GLU A 40 -4.36 -7.48 7.72
N GLU A 41 -5.63 -7.82 7.50
CA GLU A 41 -6.21 -7.85 6.15
C GLU A 41 -6.22 -6.45 5.52
N LYS A 42 -6.47 -5.40 6.32
CA LYS A 42 -6.40 -4.00 5.86
C LYS A 42 -4.99 -3.61 5.45
N ILE A 43 -3.98 -3.95 6.26
CA ILE A 43 -2.55 -3.66 5.96
C ILE A 43 -2.14 -4.35 4.67
N ASN A 44 -2.41 -5.65 4.55
CA ASN A 44 -2.06 -6.45 3.38
C ASN A 44 -2.76 -5.93 2.12
N LYS A 45 -4.06 -5.63 2.20
CA LYS A 45 -4.77 -5.03 1.07
C LYS A 45 -4.19 -3.66 0.71
N PHE A 46 -3.87 -2.82 1.69
CA PHE A 46 -3.31 -1.50 1.43
C PHE A 46 -1.99 -1.61 0.68
N ALA A 47 -1.08 -2.48 1.14
CA ALA A 47 0.19 -2.71 0.45
C ALA A 47 -0.03 -3.16 -1.00
N LEU A 48 -0.88 -4.17 -1.22
CA LEU A 48 -1.19 -4.67 -2.56
C LEU A 48 -1.81 -3.60 -3.47
N SER A 49 -2.80 -2.88 -2.95
CA SER A 49 -3.56 -1.89 -3.71
C SER A 49 -2.71 -0.67 -4.04
N ALA A 50 -1.90 -0.23 -3.07
CA ALA A 50 -0.93 0.83 -3.25
C ALA A 50 0.07 0.46 -4.36
N SER A 51 0.65 -0.74 -4.32
CA SER A 51 1.60 -1.20 -5.35
C SER A 51 0.96 -1.29 -6.73
N LYS A 52 -0.27 -1.82 -6.83
CA LYS A 52 -1.03 -1.88 -8.09
C LYS A 52 -1.33 -0.49 -8.67
N VAL A 53 -1.72 0.45 -7.82
CA VAL A 53 -2.11 1.81 -8.24
C VAL A 53 -0.91 2.68 -8.56
N SER A 54 0.18 2.52 -7.82
CA SER A 54 1.43 3.26 -8.03
C SER A 54 2.21 2.76 -9.23
N GLY A 55 2.08 1.48 -9.56
CA GLY A 55 2.93 0.81 -10.55
C GLY A 55 4.33 0.48 -10.02
N PHE A 56 4.54 0.55 -8.70
CA PHE A 56 5.80 0.22 -8.03
C PHE A 56 5.59 -0.85 -6.97
N ASP A 57 6.58 -1.69 -6.74
CA ASP A 57 6.62 -2.56 -5.57
C ASP A 57 6.94 -1.72 -4.32
N LEU A 58 5.93 -1.53 -3.46
CA LEU A 58 6.03 -0.79 -2.20
C LEU A 58 6.27 -1.69 -0.98
N THR A 59 6.56 -2.98 -1.18
CA THR A 59 6.69 -3.95 -0.07
C THR A 59 7.80 -3.55 0.89
N GLU A 60 8.99 -3.23 0.37
CA GLU A 60 10.14 -2.81 1.19
C GLU A 60 9.85 -1.51 1.95
N PHE A 61 9.15 -0.55 1.32
CA PHE A 61 8.74 0.70 1.95
C PHE A 61 7.84 0.45 3.17
N PHE A 62 6.80 -0.38 3.03
CA PHE A 62 5.89 -0.69 4.14
C PHE A 62 6.55 -1.51 5.25
N VAL A 63 7.42 -2.46 4.90
CA VAL A 63 8.21 -3.22 5.88
C VAL A 63 9.13 -2.29 6.67
N GLY A 64 9.77 -1.31 6.01
CA GLY A 64 10.57 -0.27 6.67
C GLY A 64 9.77 0.60 7.66
N TRP A 65 8.48 0.79 7.39
CA TRP A 65 7.53 1.45 8.30
C TRP A 65 6.98 0.55 9.41
N GLY A 66 7.45 -0.71 9.51
CA GLY A 66 7.06 -1.67 10.53
C GLY A 66 5.72 -2.36 10.27
N TRP A 67 5.20 -2.31 9.03
CA TRP A 67 3.99 -3.06 8.67
C TRP A 67 4.34 -4.52 8.35
N ALA A 68 3.63 -5.43 9.01
CA ALA A 68 3.74 -6.86 8.72
C ALA A 68 2.92 -7.20 7.47
N ILE A 69 3.60 -7.34 6.33
CA ILE A 69 3.02 -7.87 5.10
C ILE A 69 3.18 -9.38 5.09
N ASN A 70 2.09 -10.11 4.91
CA ASN A 70 2.11 -11.56 4.91
C ASN A 70 2.70 -12.11 3.60
N LYS A 71 3.13 -13.38 3.65
CA LYS A 71 3.79 -14.04 2.52
C LYS A 71 2.91 -14.05 1.26
N GLN A 72 1.60 -14.27 1.41
CA GLN A 72 0.68 -14.29 0.27
C GLN A 72 0.70 -12.95 -0.48
N THR A 73 0.59 -11.84 0.25
CA THR A 73 0.60 -10.50 -0.33
C THR A 73 1.94 -10.17 -1.00
N HIS A 74 3.05 -10.60 -0.39
CA HIS A 74 4.37 -10.48 -0.99
C HIS A 74 4.46 -11.23 -2.32
N ASP A 75 3.98 -12.48 -2.37
CA ASP A 75 3.98 -13.29 -3.58
C ASP A 75 3.06 -12.68 -4.67
N GLU A 76 1.91 -12.14 -4.28
CA GLU A 76 1.01 -11.41 -5.19
C GLU A 76 1.65 -10.15 -5.78
N ILE A 77 2.33 -9.34 -4.98
CA ILE A 77 3.03 -8.14 -5.47
C ILE A 77 4.19 -8.53 -6.38
N LYS A 78 4.97 -9.54 -6.00
CA LYS A 78 6.08 -10.05 -6.81
C LYS A 78 5.63 -10.55 -8.18
N ALA A 79 4.46 -11.20 -8.25
CA ALA A 79 3.88 -11.68 -9.51
C ALA A 79 3.50 -10.54 -10.47
N LEU A 80 3.34 -9.30 -9.98
CA LEU A 80 3.06 -8.13 -10.82
C LEU A 80 4.30 -7.64 -11.59
N ASN A 81 5.51 -8.12 -11.26
CA ASN A 81 6.78 -7.71 -11.88
C ASN A 81 6.97 -6.19 -11.95
N LEU A 82 6.59 -5.49 -10.88
CA LEU A 82 6.72 -4.04 -10.79
C LEU A 82 8.17 -3.62 -10.49
N PRO A 83 8.62 -2.45 -10.98
CA PRO A 83 9.87 -1.87 -10.52
C PRO A 83 9.82 -1.58 -9.01
N LYS A 84 10.94 -1.77 -8.33
CA LYS A 84 11.06 -1.40 -6.91
C LYS A 84 10.87 0.10 -6.74
N SER A 85 10.15 0.46 -5.69
CA SER A 85 10.02 1.86 -5.27
C SER A 85 11.37 2.43 -4.81
N THR A 86 11.61 3.72 -5.07
CA THR A 86 12.76 4.47 -4.55
C THR A 86 12.40 5.35 -3.34
N LEU A 87 11.19 5.15 -2.80
CA LEU A 87 10.66 5.85 -1.61
C LEU A 87 11.27 5.39 -0.30
#